data_AF-A0A067H5N9-F1
#
_entry.id   AF-A0A067H5N9-F1
#
_cell.length_a   1.000
_cell.length_b   1.000
_cell.length_c   1.000
_cell.angle_alpha   90.00
_cell.angle_beta   90.00
_cell.angle_gamma   90.00
#
_symmetry.space_group_name_H-M   'P 1'
#
loop_
_entity.id
_entity.type
_entity.pdbx_description
1 polymer ?
#
loop_
_entity_poly.entity_id
_entity_poly.type
_entity_poly.pdbx_seq_one_letter_code
_entity_poly.pdbx_strand_id
1 'polypeptide(L)'
;MVDSAGHNLESYDNSYNFTVGASSGTDQDGVIKEQDRLLPIANVGRIMKQILPPNAKISKEAKETMQECVSEFISFVTGEASDKCHKEKRKTVNGDDICWALATLGFDNYADQLKRYLHRYRELEGERANQNKAGNNNNG
;
A
#
# COMPACT_ATOMS: atom_id res chain seq x y z
N MET A 1 -18.34 -1.86 -21.05
CA MET A 1 -19.61 -2.02 -20.31
C MET A 1 -19.75 -0.79 -19.41
N VAL A 2 -20.82 -0.03 -19.53
CA VAL A 2 -21.09 1.15 -18.69
C VAL A 2 -21.83 0.72 -17.44
N ASP A 3 -21.54 1.33 -16.29
CA ASP A 3 -22.31 1.10 -15.08
C ASP A 3 -23.68 1.82 -15.15
N SER A 4 -24.54 1.55 -14.17
CA SER A 4 -25.88 2.17 -14.08
C SER A 4 -25.85 3.69 -13.76
N ALA A 5 -24.67 4.27 -13.53
CA ALA A 5 -24.46 5.71 -13.38
C ALA A 5 -23.99 6.40 -14.67
N GLY A 6 -23.81 5.64 -15.76
CA GLY A 6 -23.42 6.17 -17.07
C GLY A 6 -21.93 6.52 -17.17
N HIS A 7 -21.09 6.00 -16.27
CA HIS A 7 -19.65 6.17 -16.35
C HIS A 7 -19.01 5.03 -17.14
N ASN A 8 -18.04 5.39 -17.99
CA ASN A 8 -17.24 4.42 -18.74
C ASN A 8 -16.21 3.79 -17.80
N LEU A 9 -16.24 2.46 -17.66
CA LEU A 9 -15.33 1.72 -16.78
C LEU A 9 -13.84 1.93 -17.14
N GLU A 10 -13.52 2.23 -18.41
CA GLU A 10 -12.16 2.59 -18.85
C GLU A 10 -11.66 3.91 -18.24
N SER A 11 -12.55 4.80 -17.77
CA SER A 11 -12.14 6.04 -17.09
C SER A 11 -11.70 5.81 -15.64
N TYR A 12 -12.14 4.73 -15.00
CA TYR A 12 -11.68 4.38 -13.65
C TYR A 12 -10.23 3.88 -13.67
N ASP A 13 -9.90 3.03 -14.65
CA ASP A 13 -8.56 2.47 -14.84
C ASP A 13 -7.50 3.56 -15.08
N ASN A 14 -7.87 4.61 -15.83
CA ASN A 14 -6.93 5.68 -16.17
C ASN A 14 -6.66 6.67 -15.01
N SER A 15 -7.51 6.70 -13.98
CA SER A 15 -7.36 7.60 -12.82
C SER A 15 -6.37 7.06 -11.77
N TYR A 16 -6.07 5.76 -11.78
CA TYR A 16 -5.14 5.13 -10.84
C TYR A 16 -3.76 4.86 -11.44
N ASN A 17 -3.45 5.47 -12.59
CA ASN A 17 -2.09 5.53 -13.10
C ASN A 17 -1.21 6.36 -12.17
N PHE A 18 -0.58 5.64 -11.25
CA PHE A 18 0.39 6.05 -10.26
C PHE A 18 1.53 6.88 -10.89
N THR A 19 1.40 8.20 -10.86
CA THR A 19 2.53 9.11 -11.04
C THR A 19 3.20 9.27 -9.68
N VAL A 20 4.26 8.48 -9.43
CA VAL A 20 5.16 8.74 -8.30
C VAL A 20 5.70 10.14 -8.50
N GLY A 21 5.33 11.05 -7.60
CA GLY A 21 5.88 12.39 -7.53
C GLY A 21 7.37 12.35 -7.27
N ALA A 22 8.16 12.30 -8.34
CA ALA A 22 9.53 12.75 -8.37
C ALA A 22 9.56 14.12 -9.07
N SER A 23 10.06 15.09 -8.32
CA SER A 23 10.34 16.46 -8.69
C SER A 23 10.83 16.64 -10.13
N SER A 24 10.27 17.65 -10.81
CA SER A 24 10.79 18.42 -11.94
C SER A 24 12.01 17.88 -12.70
N GLY A 25 11.78 17.48 -13.95
CA GLY A 25 12.85 17.42 -14.97
C GLY A 25 12.58 16.39 -16.07
N THR A 26 12.11 16.90 -17.22
CA THR A 26 12.25 16.33 -18.57
C THR A 26 11.74 14.90 -18.84
N ASP A 27 10.64 14.83 -19.61
CA ASP A 27 10.34 13.84 -20.65
C ASP A 27 11.12 12.52 -20.61
N GLN A 28 10.62 11.52 -19.87
CA GLN A 28 10.58 10.14 -20.33
C GLN A 28 9.35 9.46 -19.75
N ASP A 29 8.39 9.19 -20.63
CA ASP A 29 7.30 8.25 -20.47
C ASP A 29 7.90 6.85 -20.28
N GLY A 30 8.41 6.60 -19.08
CA GLY A 30 8.87 5.29 -18.66
C GLY A 30 7.65 4.44 -18.44
N VAL A 31 7.16 3.77 -19.48
CA VAL A 31 6.16 2.71 -19.35
C VAL A 31 6.74 1.65 -18.42
N ILE A 32 6.48 1.80 -17.13
CA ILE A 32 6.74 0.76 -16.13
C ILE A 32 5.94 -0.43 -16.61
N LYS A 33 6.63 -1.51 -16.97
CA LYS A 33 5.96 -2.71 -17.48
C LYS A 33 4.96 -3.15 -16.42
N GLU A 34 3.76 -3.49 -16.83
CA GLU A 34 2.70 -3.93 -15.91
C GLU A 34 3.18 -5.03 -14.96
N GLN A 35 4.02 -5.93 -15.47
CA GLN A 35 4.64 -7.01 -14.70
C GLN A 35 5.58 -6.54 -13.57
N ASP A 36 6.18 -5.36 -13.70
CA ASP A 36 7.02 -4.74 -12.64
C ASP A 36 6.16 -4.20 -11.48
N ARG A 37 4.85 -4.00 -11.70
CA ARG A 37 3.88 -3.55 -10.68
C ARG A 37 3.24 -4.72 -9.91
N LEU A 38 3.41 -5.94 -10.39
CA LEU A 38 2.81 -7.13 -9.79
C LEU A 38 3.70 -7.71 -8.68
N LEU A 39 3.09 -8.13 -7.57
CA LEU A 39 3.81 -8.90 -6.55
C LEU A 39 4.18 -10.29 -7.07
N PRO A 40 5.28 -10.92 -6.62
CA PRO A 40 5.63 -12.26 -7.06
C PRO A 40 4.49 -13.27 -6.85
N ILE A 41 4.04 -13.92 -7.93
CA ILE A 41 2.90 -14.86 -7.92
C ILE A 41 3.05 -15.98 -6.89
N ALA A 42 4.28 -16.42 -6.62
CA ALA A 42 4.58 -17.43 -5.62
C ALA A 42 4.26 -16.96 -4.19
N ASN A 43 4.49 -15.68 -3.88
CA ASN A 43 4.20 -15.11 -2.58
C ASN A 43 2.68 -14.96 -2.38
N VAL A 44 1.98 -14.48 -3.42
CA VAL A 44 0.50 -14.41 -3.43
C VAL A 44 -0.09 -15.80 -3.19
N GLY A 45 0.34 -16.80 -3.97
CA GLY A 45 -0.14 -18.17 -3.83
C GLY A 45 0.15 -18.79 -2.46
N ARG A 46 1.29 -18.48 -1.83
CA ARG A 46 1.63 -18.95 -0.48
C ARG A 46 0.68 -18.36 0.56
N ILE A 47 0.37 -17.08 0.50
CA ILE A 47 -0.54 -16.42 1.46
C ILE A 47 -1.97 -16.93 1.27
N MET A 48 -2.47 -16.99 0.04
CA MET A 48 -3.81 -17.55 -0.23
C MET A 48 -3.98 -18.94 0.36
N LYS A 49 -2.93 -19.76 0.34
CA LYS A 49 -2.93 -21.13 0.84
C LYS A 49 -2.99 -21.24 2.37
N GLN A 50 -2.57 -20.21 3.11
CA GLN A 50 -2.54 -20.23 4.59
C GLN A 50 -3.93 -20.33 5.22
N ILE A 51 -4.95 -19.81 4.54
CA ILE A 51 -6.34 -19.85 5.03
C ILE A 51 -7.14 -21.04 4.49
N LEU A 52 -6.50 -21.94 3.74
CA LEU A 52 -7.15 -23.09 3.11
C LEU A 52 -6.71 -24.41 3.76
N PRO A 53 -7.52 -25.47 3.67
CA PRO A 53 -7.11 -26.81 4.09
C PRO A 53 -5.81 -27.27 3.42
N PRO A 54 -5.01 -28.13 4.07
CA PRO A 54 -3.69 -28.57 3.57
C PRO A 54 -3.72 -29.09 2.12
N ASN A 55 -4.76 -29.84 1.75
CA ASN A 55 -4.88 -30.48 0.44
C ASN A 55 -5.61 -29.64 -0.63
N ALA A 56 -6.09 -28.44 -0.29
CA ALA A 56 -6.79 -27.59 -1.25
C ALA A 56 -5.89 -27.20 -2.44
N LYS A 57 -6.42 -27.11 -3.65
CA LYS A 57 -5.68 -26.60 -4.81
C LYS A 57 -6.19 -25.21 -5.15
N ILE A 58 -5.28 -24.34 -5.59
CA ILE A 58 -5.60 -23.02 -6.11
C ILE A 58 -5.22 -23.04 -7.59
N SER A 59 -6.15 -22.72 -8.47
CA SER A 59 -5.89 -22.67 -9.91
C SER A 59 -4.87 -21.58 -10.25
N LYS A 60 -4.36 -21.61 -11.48
CA LYS A 60 -3.43 -20.58 -11.95
C LYS A 60 -4.14 -19.23 -12.04
N GLU A 61 -5.33 -19.25 -12.63
CA GLU A 61 -6.18 -18.09 -12.90
C GLU A 61 -6.55 -17.38 -11.59
N ALA A 62 -6.91 -18.13 -10.54
CA ALA A 62 -7.23 -17.55 -9.24
C ALA A 62 -6.03 -16.84 -8.59
N LYS A 63 -4.80 -17.31 -8.83
CA LYS A 63 -3.60 -16.63 -8.33
C LYS A 63 -3.32 -15.35 -9.12
N GLU A 64 -3.52 -15.38 -10.44
CA GLU A 64 -3.34 -14.23 -11.33
C GLU A 64 -4.36 -13.13 -10.99
N THR A 65 -5.64 -13.48 -10.85
CA THR A 65 -6.68 -12.53 -10.39
C THR A 65 -6.34 -11.93 -9.04
N MET A 66 -5.91 -12.74 -8.06
CA MET A 66 -5.53 -12.20 -6.75
C MET A 66 -4.26 -11.34 -6.80
N GLN A 67 -3.34 -11.62 -7.72
CA GLN A 67 -2.13 -10.83 -7.95
C GLN A 67 -2.48 -9.43 -8.51
N GLU A 68 -3.43 -9.37 -9.44
CA GLU A 68 -3.98 -8.11 -9.95
C GLU A 68 -4.71 -7.35 -8.85
N CYS A 69 -5.65 -8.01 -8.14
CA CYS A 69 -6.42 -7.39 -7.07
C CYS A 69 -5.55 -6.83 -5.93
N VAL A 70 -4.47 -7.51 -5.55
CA VAL A 70 -3.60 -7.00 -4.47
C VAL A 70 -2.77 -5.81 -4.92
N SER A 71 -2.33 -5.79 -6.18
CA SER A 71 -1.66 -4.62 -6.76
C SER A 71 -2.60 -3.42 -6.85
N GLU A 72 -3.83 -3.64 -7.30
CA GLU A 72 -4.87 -2.60 -7.30
C GLU A 72 -5.21 -2.13 -5.88
N PHE A 73 -5.33 -3.04 -4.91
CA PHE A 73 -5.59 -2.69 -3.51
C PHE A 73 -4.52 -1.77 -2.93
N ILE A 74 -3.24 -2.01 -3.25
CA ILE A 74 -2.13 -1.13 -2.84
C ILE A 74 -2.34 0.26 -3.45
N SER A 75 -2.62 0.35 -4.76
CA SER A 75 -2.86 1.63 -5.44
C SER A 75 -4.08 2.35 -4.88
N PHE A 76 -5.15 1.63 -4.58
CA PHE A 76 -6.39 2.18 -4.05
C PHE A 76 -6.20 2.79 -2.65
N VAL A 77 -5.62 2.04 -1.72
CA VAL A 77 -5.37 2.50 -0.34
C VAL A 77 -4.35 3.64 -0.33
N THR A 78 -3.28 3.54 -1.13
CA THR A 78 -2.25 4.58 -1.17
C THR A 78 -2.73 5.85 -1.87
N GLY A 79 -3.62 5.75 -2.85
CA GLY A 79 -4.32 6.88 -3.47
C GLY A 79 -5.16 7.66 -2.45
N GLU A 80 -6.02 6.97 -1.70
CA GLU A 80 -6.85 7.58 -0.66
C GLU A 80 -6.02 8.26 0.44
N ALA A 81 -4.94 7.61 0.88
CA ALA A 81 -4.01 8.18 1.85
C ALA A 81 -3.25 9.40 1.30
N SER A 82 -2.84 9.34 0.03
CA SER A 82 -2.19 10.45 -0.67
C SER A 82 -3.12 11.66 -0.76
N ASP A 83 -4.38 11.46 -1.11
CA ASP A 83 -5.37 12.54 -1.20
C ASP A 83 -5.55 13.26 0.13
N LYS A 84 -5.66 12.51 1.24
CA LYS A 84 -5.68 13.12 2.57
C LYS A 84 -4.41 13.90 2.87
N CYS A 85 -3.24 13.31 2.63
CA CYS A 85 -1.95 13.96 2.86
C CYS A 85 -1.87 15.30 2.12
N HIS A 86 -2.28 15.33 0.85
CA HIS A 86 -2.31 16.54 0.04
C HIS A 86 -3.34 17.57 0.52
N LYS A 87 -4.55 17.13 0.91
CA LYS A 87 -5.58 18.00 1.51
C LYS A 87 -5.07 18.68 2.79
N GLU A 88 -4.20 18.01 3.55
CA GLU A 88 -3.52 18.55 4.73
C GLU A 88 -2.24 19.34 4.41
N LYS A 89 -1.98 19.64 3.14
CA LYS A 89 -0.80 20.38 2.66
C LYS A 89 0.54 19.72 3.01
N ARG A 90 0.55 18.40 3.20
CA ARG A 90 1.77 17.61 3.41
C ARG A 90 2.20 16.97 2.08
N LYS A 91 3.52 16.86 1.89
CA LYS A 91 4.13 16.22 0.70
C LYS A 91 4.54 14.77 0.93
N THR A 92 4.44 14.30 2.17
CA THR A 92 4.90 12.96 2.57
C THR A 92 3.78 12.24 3.29
N VAL A 93 3.33 11.15 2.67
CA VAL A 93 2.38 10.20 3.26
C VAL A 93 3.07 9.50 4.43
N ASN A 94 2.37 9.40 5.56
CA ASN A 94 2.87 8.72 6.74
C ASN A 94 1.96 7.56 7.18
N GLY A 95 2.32 6.86 8.25
CA GLY A 95 1.54 5.72 8.74
C GLY A 95 0.13 6.07 9.23
N ASP A 96 -0.10 7.29 9.71
CA ASP A 96 -1.42 7.71 10.18
C ASP A 96 -2.39 7.94 8.99
N ASP A 97 -1.86 8.35 7.83
CA ASP A 97 -2.63 8.48 6.59
C ASP A 97 -3.14 7.13 6.10
N ILE A 98 -2.28 6.10 6.14
CA ILE A 98 -2.64 4.73 5.76
C ILE A 98 -3.71 4.18 6.71
N CYS A 99 -3.54 4.38 8.03
CA CYS A 99 -4.51 3.93 9.02
C CYS A 99 -5.87 4.64 8.84
N TRP A 100 -5.86 5.92 8.47
CA TRP A 100 -7.08 6.65 8.15
C TRP A 100 -7.74 6.15 6.88
N ALA A 101 -6.98 5.97 5.79
CA ALA A 101 -7.50 5.51 4.51
C ALA A 101 -8.20 4.15 4.67
N LEU A 102 -7.58 3.21 5.38
CA LEU A 102 -8.20 1.91 5.66
C LEU A 102 -9.52 2.02 6.42
N ALA A 103 -9.63 2.91 7.42
CA ALA A 103 -10.88 3.14 8.12
C ALA A 103 -11.95 3.76 7.20
N THR A 104 -11.58 4.79 6.42
CA THR A 104 -12.49 5.45 5.45
C THR A 104 -13.01 4.47 4.40
N LEU A 105 -12.19 3.52 3.97
CA LEU A 105 -12.52 2.50 2.99
C LEU A 105 -13.30 1.30 3.58
N GLY A 106 -13.64 1.33 4.88
CA GLY A 106 -14.43 0.29 5.55
C GLY A 106 -13.63 -0.93 6.04
N PHE A 107 -12.30 -0.81 6.14
CA PHE A 107 -11.41 -1.84 6.67
C PHE A 107 -11.06 -1.58 8.15
N ASP A 108 -12.04 -1.18 8.97
CA ASP A 108 -11.84 -0.73 10.36
C ASP A 108 -11.07 -1.73 11.23
N ASN A 109 -11.39 -3.03 11.10
CA ASN A 109 -10.72 -4.11 11.83
C ASN A 109 -9.20 -4.16 11.55
N TYR A 110 -8.79 -3.81 10.34
CA TYR A 110 -7.37 -3.74 9.96
C TYR A 110 -6.75 -2.40 10.38
N ALA A 111 -7.49 -1.30 10.22
CA ALA A 111 -7.04 0.03 10.63
C ALA A 111 -6.67 0.07 12.13
N ASP A 112 -7.51 -0.52 12.99
CA ASP A 112 -7.27 -0.53 14.44
C ASP A 112 -6.07 -1.38 14.83
N GLN A 113 -5.85 -2.51 14.16
CA GLN A 113 -4.67 -3.33 14.40
C GLN A 113 -3.39 -2.63 13.91
N LEU A 114 -3.44 -1.96 12.76
CA LEU A 114 -2.30 -1.21 12.23
C LEU A 114 -1.94 0.00 13.09
N LYS A 115 -2.92 0.72 13.66
CA LYS A 115 -2.65 1.81 14.62
C LYS A 115 -1.87 1.32 15.84
N ARG A 116 -2.27 0.17 16.42
CA ARG A 116 -1.57 -0.44 17.56
C ARG A 116 -0.13 -0.82 17.18
N TYR A 117 0.05 -1.40 16.00
CA TYR A 117 1.37 -1.72 15.49
C TYR A 117 2.24 -0.47 15.27
N LEU A 118 1.68 0.57 14.65
CA LEU A 118 2.37 1.84 14.38
C LEU A 118 2.82 2.52 15.67
N HIS A 119 1.98 2.51 16.70
CA HIS A 119 2.35 3.02 18.03
C HIS A 119 3.58 2.29 18.57
N ARG A 120 3.53 0.95 18.61
CA ARG A 120 4.63 0.13 19.10
C ARG A 120 5.92 0.30 18.28
N TYR A 121 5.80 0.44 16.97
CA TYR A 121 6.93 0.71 16.09
C TYR A 121 7.61 2.04 16.43
N ARG A 122 6.83 3.10 16.68
CA ARG A 122 7.36 4.42 17.07
C ARG A 122 8.06 4.40 18.43
N GLU A 123 7.55 3.63 19.40
CA GLU A 123 8.19 3.43 20.70
C GLU A 123 9.58 2.79 20.54
N LEU A 124 9.66 1.68 19.78
CA LEU A 124 10.90 0.95 19.54
C LEU A 124 11.95 1.78 18.79
N GLU A 125 11.56 2.55 17.77
CA GLU A 125 12.48 3.47 17.08
C GLU A 125 12.98 4.58 18.02
N GLY A 126 12.11 5.09 18.91
CA GLY A 126 12.48 6.06 19.94
C GLY A 126 13.50 5.51 20.94
N GLU A 127 13.30 4.28 21.42
CA GLU A 127 14.24 3.58 22.30
C GLU A 127 15.61 3.38 21.64
N ARG A 128 15.62 2.93 20.37
CA ARG A 128 16.86 2.74 19.61
C ARG A 128 17.62 4.05 19.40
N ALA A 129 16.91 5.14 19.12
CA ALA A 129 17.50 6.47 19.00
C ALA A 129 18.12 6.96 20.33
N ASN A 130 17.49 6.64 21.47
CA ASN A 130 18.01 7.00 22.79
C ASN A 130 19.24 6.16 23.19
N GLN A 131 19.28 4.86 22.86
CA GLN A 131 20.44 4.00 23.11
C GLN A 131 21.68 4.47 22.32
N ASN A 132 21.50 4.88 21.06
CA ASN A 132 22.59 5.42 20.26
C ASN A 132 23.16 6.74 20.82
N LYS A 133 22.32 7.58 21.43
CA LYS A 133 22.78 8.81 22.11
C LYS A 133 23.52 8.52 23.41
N ALA A 134 23.09 7.51 24.17
CA ALA A 134 23.74 7.12 25.42
C ALA A 134 25.14 6.51 25.18
N GLY A 135 25.33 5.75 24.09
CA GLY A 135 26.64 5.19 23.73
C GLY A 135 27.68 6.24 23.33
N ASN A 136 27.25 7.38 22.80
CA ASN A 136 28.15 8.42 22.29
C ASN A 136 28.65 9.39 23.38
N ASN A 137 27.98 9.45 24.53
CA ASN A 137 28.34 10.35 25.65
C ASN A 137 29.40 9.76 26.60
N ASN A 138 29.74 8.47 26.48
CA ASN A 138 30.69 7.81 27.38
C ASN A 138 32.14 7.79 26.86
N ASN A 139 32.45 8.53 25.79
CA ASN A 139 33.77 8.53 25.15
C ASN A 139 34.42 9.93 25.07
N GLY A 140 34.07 10.82 26.02
CA GLY A 140 34.65 12.16 26.17
C GLY A 140 35.51 12.28 27.41
#